data_AF-A0A9D6EX63-F1
#
_entry.id   AF-A0A9D6EX63-F1
#
_cell.length_a   1.000
_cell.length_b   1.000
_cell.length_c   1.000
_cell.angle_alpha   90.00
_cell.angle_beta   90.00
_cell.angle_gamma   90.00
#
_symmetry.space_group_name_H-M   'P 1'
#
loop_
_entity.id
_entity.type
_entity.pdbx_description
1 polymer ?
#
loop_
_entity_poly.entity_id
_entity_poly.type
_entity_poly.pdbx_seq_one_letter_code
_entity_poly.pdbx_strand_id
1 'polypeptide(L)'
;MWRCTSSAQGTDAIREAYRSALATRPTIDLRTLRVNRAGELAMLHGKWTLRETGAVGVESQRQGRNTEVVRLQADGRWLFVIDNPLMPED
;
A
#
# COMPACT_ATOMS: atom_id res chain seq x y z
N MET A 1 16.34 -18.16 -10.59
CA MET A 1 16.33 -17.87 -9.14
C MET A 1 15.57 -16.57 -8.95
N TRP A 2 14.40 -16.59 -8.33
CA TRP A 2 13.63 -15.37 -8.08
C TRP A 2 14.34 -14.57 -6.99
N ARG A 3 14.72 -13.32 -7.28
CA ARG A 3 15.21 -12.40 -6.26
C ARG A 3 13.97 -11.81 -5.57
N CYS A 4 13.78 -12.11 -4.29
CA CYS A 4 12.92 -11.27 -3.47
C CYS A 4 13.62 -9.91 -3.35
N THR A 5 13.00 -8.88 -3.89
CA THR A 5 13.30 -7.50 -3.50
C THR A 5 13.10 -7.36 -1.99
N SER A 6 13.93 -6.55 -1.34
CA SER A 6 13.80 -6.26 0.09
C SER A 6 12.40 -5.71 0.37
N SER A 7 11.60 -6.47 1.12
CA SER A 7 10.25 -6.07 1.57
C SER A 7 10.20 -6.07 3.08
N ALA A 8 9.50 -5.10 3.66
CA ALA A 8 9.21 -5.08 5.09
C ALA A 8 8.19 -6.18 5.42
N GLN A 9 8.47 -7.00 6.44
CA GLN A 9 7.62 -8.11 6.84
C GLN A 9 7.24 -8.00 8.32
N GLY A 10 5.96 -8.19 8.61
CA GLY A 10 5.41 -8.04 9.96
C GLY A 10 5.18 -6.58 10.36
N THR A 11 4.29 -6.39 11.33
CA THR A 11 3.77 -5.07 11.73
C THR A 11 4.87 -4.10 12.16
N ASP A 12 5.92 -4.57 12.82
CA ASP A 12 6.98 -3.69 13.32
C ASP A 12 7.88 -3.17 12.20
N ALA A 13 8.31 -4.04 11.27
CA ALA A 13 9.08 -3.61 10.11
C ALA A 13 8.26 -2.68 9.20
N ILE A 14 6.96 -2.97 9.02
CA ILE A 14 6.05 -2.12 8.25
C ILE A 14 5.90 -0.74 8.94
N ARG A 15 5.70 -0.71 10.26
CA ARG A 15 5.61 0.55 11.02
C ARG A 15 6.87 1.38 10.86
N GLU A 16 8.04 0.76 10.93
CA GLU A 16 9.30 1.45 10.75
C GLU A 16 9.47 1.98 9.33
N ALA A 17 9.14 1.17 8.31
CA ALA A 17 9.21 1.57 6.91
C ALA A 17 8.35 2.81 6.59
N TYR A 18 7.19 2.96 7.24
CA TYR A 18 6.29 4.10 7.05
C TYR A 18 6.53 5.27 8.02
N ARG A 19 7.41 5.16 9.01
CA ARG A 19 7.55 6.14 10.10
C ARG A 19 7.82 7.57 9.59
N SER A 20 8.81 7.73 8.71
CA SER A 20 9.20 9.04 8.19
C SER A 20 8.12 9.63 7.27
N ALA A 21 7.50 8.81 6.42
CA ALA A 21 6.43 9.23 5.54
C ALA A 21 5.18 9.69 6.32
N LEU A 22 4.81 9.00 7.41
CA LEU A 22 3.66 9.39 8.22
C LEU A 22 3.92 10.63 9.11
N ALA A 23 5.18 10.94 9.41
CA ALA A 23 5.54 12.13 10.19
C ALA A 23 5.15 13.45 9.51
N THR A 24 5.05 13.47 8.17
CA THR A 24 4.60 14.63 7.38
C THR A 24 3.09 14.82 7.37
N ARG A 25 2.33 13.90 8.01
CA ARG A 25 0.86 13.87 8.06
C ARG A 25 0.24 13.96 6.65
N PRO A 26 0.62 13.08 5.72
CA PRO A 26 0.06 13.11 4.38
C PRO A 26 -1.43 12.78 4.40
N THR A 27 -2.16 13.30 3.40
CA THR A 27 -3.51 12.83 3.10
C THR A 27 -3.46 11.94 1.87
N ILE A 28 -4.00 10.73 1.98
CA ILE A 28 -4.07 9.77 0.87
C ILE A 28 -5.52 9.54 0.44
N ASP A 29 -5.80 9.70 -0.85
CA ASP A 29 -7.01 9.21 -1.50
C ASP A 29 -6.68 7.88 -2.18
N LEU A 30 -7.34 6.79 -1.77
CA LEU A 30 -7.15 5.45 -2.34
C LEU A 30 -8.46 4.96 -2.95
N ARG A 31 -8.37 4.38 -4.15
CA ARG A 31 -9.52 3.78 -4.85
C ARG A 31 -9.18 2.40 -5.36
N THR A 32 -9.92 1.40 -4.89
CA THR A 32 -9.92 0.05 -5.47
C THR A 32 -10.62 0.09 -6.83
N LEU A 33 -9.92 -0.39 -7.86
CA LEU A 33 -10.39 -0.41 -9.25
C LEU A 33 -10.87 -1.80 -9.67
N ARG A 34 -10.27 -2.86 -9.14
CA ARG A 34 -10.62 -4.25 -9.44
C ARG A 34 -10.35 -5.14 -8.24
N VAL A 35 -11.20 -6.17 -8.10
CA VAL A 35 -11.05 -7.24 -7.12
C VAL A 35 -11.17 -8.58 -7.85
N ASN A 36 -10.17 -9.45 -7.72
CA ASN A 36 -10.20 -10.83 -8.21
C ASN A 36 -10.13 -11.75 -6.99
N ARG A 37 -11.21 -12.47 -6.69
CA ARG A 37 -11.30 -13.33 -5.50
C ARG A 37 -11.03 -14.80 -5.83
N ALA A 38 -10.32 -15.49 -4.95
CA ALA A 38 -10.10 -16.93 -4.97
C ALA A 38 -10.20 -17.49 -3.53
N GLY A 39 -11.35 -18.06 -3.19
CA GLY A 39 -11.62 -18.57 -1.84
C GLY A 39 -11.55 -17.48 -0.77
N GLU A 40 -10.64 -17.65 0.18
CA GLU A 40 -10.34 -16.69 1.26
C GLU A 40 -9.30 -15.64 0.87
N LEU A 41 -8.79 -15.66 -0.36
CA LEU A 41 -7.88 -14.66 -0.88
C LEU A 41 -8.57 -13.75 -1.88
N ALA A 42 -8.13 -12.50 -1.95
CA ALA A 42 -8.47 -11.59 -3.03
C ALA A 42 -7.25 -10.77 -3.44
N MET A 43 -7.08 -10.59 -4.76
CA MET A 43 -6.13 -9.65 -5.34
C MET A 43 -6.86 -8.37 -5.71
N LEU A 44 -6.33 -7.23 -5.23
CA LEU A 44 -6.87 -5.91 -5.50
C LEU A 44 -5.91 -5.16 -6.42
N HIS A 45 -6.47 -4.40 -7.35
CA HIS A 45 -5.74 -3.37 -8.07
C HIS A 45 -6.36 -2.03 -7.75
N GLY A 46 -5.54 -1.05 -7.38
CA GLY A 46 -5.99 0.27 -7.02
C GLY A 46 -5.22 1.37 -7.71
N LYS A 47 -5.61 2.59 -7.37
CA LYS A 47 -4.82 3.80 -7.58
C LYS A 47 -4.88 4.66 -6.33
N TRP A 48 -3.83 5.43 -6.11
CA TRP A 48 -3.74 6.34 -4.98
C TRP A 48 -3.25 7.71 -5.40
N THR A 49 -3.62 8.72 -4.62
CA THR A 49 -3.12 10.09 -4.70
C THR A 49 -2.72 10.52 -3.30
N LEU A 50 -1.45 10.84 -3.11
CA LEU A 50 -0.87 11.30 -1.85
C LEU A 50 -0.63 12.80 -1.93
N ARG A 51 -1.14 13.55 -0.96
CA ARG A 51 -0.90 14.98 -0.80
C ARG A 51 -0.10 15.20 0.48
N GLU A 52 0.96 15.98 0.36
CA GLU A 52 1.87 16.32 1.46
C GLU A 52 2.11 17.81 1.47
N THR A 53 2.07 18.40 2.65
CA THR A 53 2.52 19.78 2.86
C THR A 53 3.90 19.71 3.48
N GLY A 54 4.93 20.10 2.72
CA GLY A 54 6.30 20.18 3.21
C GLY A 54 6.46 21.25 4.29
N ALA A 55 7.59 21.22 5.00
CA ALA A 55 7.89 22.12 6.12
C ALA A 55 7.83 23.63 5.77
N VAL A 56 7.94 23.97 4.49
CA VAL A 56 7.91 25.36 3.98
C VAL A 56 6.53 25.73 3.40
N GLY A 57 5.50 24.91 3.64
CA GLY A 57 4.15 25.10 3.09
C GLY A 57 4.02 24.70 1.61
N VAL A 58 5.07 24.13 1.01
CA VAL A 58 5.04 23.65 -0.37
C VAL A 58 4.20 22.38 -0.43
N GLU A 59 3.11 22.42 -1.18
CA GLU A 59 2.30 21.24 -1.48
C GLU A 59 3.00 20.38 -2.52
N SER A 60 3.07 19.08 -2.25
CA SER A 60 3.47 18.09 -3.22
C SER A 60 2.35 17.07 -3.39
N GLN A 61 2.14 16.63 -4.63
CA GLN A 61 1.18 15.60 -4.98
C GLN A 61 1.92 14.46 -5.68
N ARG A 62 1.71 13.25 -5.18
CA ARG A 62 2.21 12.02 -5.78
C ARG A 62 1.04 11.13 -6.14
N GLN A 63 1.14 10.40 -7.23
CA GLN A 63 0.12 9.47 -7.67
C GLN A 63 0.76 8.14 -8.01
N GLY A 64 0.02 7.06 -7.85
CA GLY A 64 0.50 5.74 -8.18
C GLY A 64 -0.59 4.71 -8.30
N ARG A 65 -0.16 3.49 -8.58
CA ARG A 65 -0.99 2.30 -8.69
C ARG A 65 -0.44 1.25 -7.75
N ASN A 66 -1.35 0.51 -7.12
CA ASN A 66 -1.02 -0.53 -6.18
C ASN A 66 -1.63 -1.88 -6.63
N THR A 67 -0.96 -2.95 -6.23
CA THR A 67 -1.50 -4.30 -6.27
C THR A 67 -1.37 -4.91 -4.88
N GLU A 68 -2.46 -5.42 -4.34
CA GLU A 68 -2.52 -5.93 -2.98
C GLU A 68 -3.09 -7.35 -2.99
N VAL A 69 -2.68 -8.14 -2.01
CA VAL A 69 -3.32 -9.42 -1.70
C VAL A 69 -3.87 -9.33 -0.29
N VAL A 70 -5.16 -9.62 -0.14
CA VAL A 70 -5.85 -9.67 1.16
C VAL A 70 -6.37 -11.07 1.44
N ARG A 71 -6.52 -11.39 2.72
CA ARG A 71 -7.09 -12.65 3.20
C ARG A 71 -8.28 -12.41 4.12
N LEU A 72 -9.37 -13.13 3.88
CA LEU A 72 -10.51 -13.24 4.78
C LEU A 72 -10.09 -14.08 5.97
N GLN A 73 -10.17 -13.49 7.15
CA GLN A 73 -9.90 -14.17 8.41
C GLN A 73 -11.14 -14.95 8.87
N ALA A 74 -10.94 -15.89 9.80
CA ALA A 74 -12.02 -16.65 10.40
C ALA A 74 -13.07 -15.76 11.11
N ASP A 75 -12.68 -14.57 11.55
CA ASP A 75 -13.57 -13.57 12.18
C ASP A 75 -14.33 -12.69 11.16
N GLY A 76 -14.19 -12.95 9.87
CA GLY A 76 -14.88 -12.23 8.79
C GLY A 76 -14.18 -10.96 8.30
N ARG A 77 -13.06 -10.55 8.91
CA ARG A 77 -12.30 -9.37 8.44
C ARG A 77 -11.40 -9.72 7.25
N TRP A 78 -11.22 -8.77 6.34
CA TRP A 78 -10.17 -8.85 5.32
C TRP A 78 -8.92 -8.10 5.80
N LEU A 79 -7.76 -8.75 5.76
CA LEU A 79 -6.47 -8.16 6.14
C LEU A 79 -5.45 -8.31 5.02
N PHE A 80 -4.52 -7.36 4.92
CA PHE A 80 -3.41 -7.41 3.97
C PHE A 80 -2.46 -8.57 4.25
N VAL A 81 -2.12 -9.30 3.19
CA VAL A 81 -1.04 -10.29 3.13
C VAL A 81 0.16 -9.69 2.41
N ILE A 82 -0.08 -8.98 1.30
CA ILE A 82 0.92 -8.26 0.53
C ILE A 82 0.35 -6.89 0.18
N ASP A 83 1.14 -5.85 0.43
CA ASP A 83 0.95 -4.51 -0.13
C ASP A 83 2.10 -4.23 -1.10
N ASN A 84 1.79 -4.04 -2.38
CA ASN A 84 2.73 -3.53 -3.35
C ASN A 84 2.25 -2.15 -3.83
N PRO A 85 2.80 -1.05 -3.27
CA PRO A 85 2.34 0.31 -3.57
C PRO A 85 2.86 0.83 -4.91
N LEU A 86 3.69 0.05 -5.63
CA LEU A 86 4.38 0.45 -6.84
C LEU A 86 4.09 -0.54 -7.98
N MET A 87 3.79 -0.01 -9.16
CA MET A 87 3.94 -0.76 -10.40
C MET A 87 5.38 -0.60 -10.87
N PRO A 88 6.08 -1.65 -11.31
CA PRO A 88 7.34 -1.51 -12.03
C PRO A 88 7.11 -0.63 -13.26
N GLU A 89 8.01 0.33 -13.49
CA GLU A 89 8.17 0.95 -14.81
C GLU A 89 9.12 0.05 -15.62
N ASP A 90 8.90 -0.01 -16.94
CA ASP A 90 9.71 -0.82 -17.87
C ASP A 90 11.18 -0.33 -17.96
#